data_AF-A0A944GJE0-F1
#
_entry.id   AF-A0A944GJE0-F1
#
_cell.length_a   1.000
_cell.length_b   1.000
_cell.length_c   1.000
_cell.angle_alpha   90.00
_cell.angle_beta   90.00
_cell.angle_gamma   90.00
#
_symmetry.space_group_name_H-M   'P 1'
#
loop_
_entity.id
_entity.type
_entity.pdbx_description
1 polymer ?
#
loop_
_entity_poly.entity_id
_entity_poly.type
_entity_poly.pdbx_seq_one_letter_code
_entity_poly.pdbx_strand_id
1 'polypeptide(L)' 'TNKRVLVPIYNQPLADDLALRIIEVAFPEHEVVGIDCNALIKQHGSLHCVTMQFPKNTLNL' A
#
# COMPACT_ATOMS: atom_id res chain seq x y z
N THR A 1 -0.88 8.74 4.27
CA THR A 1 -1.64 7.64 4.89
C THR A 1 -1.27 7.59 6.35
N ASN A 2 -2.13 8.10 7.25
CA ASN A 2 -1.73 8.33 8.66
C ASN A 2 -2.23 7.25 9.64
N LYS A 3 -3.23 6.46 9.23
CA LYS A 3 -3.84 5.37 10.04
C LYS A 3 -4.09 4.11 9.21
N ARG A 4 -3.51 4.06 8.01
CA ARG A 4 -3.70 2.99 7.05
C ARG A 4 -2.37 2.62 6.40
N VAL A 5 -2.22 1.36 6.06
CA VAL A 5 -1.13 0.89 5.19
C VAL A 5 -1.77 0.34 3.92
N LEU A 6 -1.43 0.97 2.79
CA LEU A 6 -1.90 0.50 1.49
C LEU A 6 -0.88 -0.49 0.93
N VAL A 7 -1.33 -1.69 0.60
CA VAL A 7 -0.48 -2.81 0.17
C VAL A 7 -0.87 -3.18 -1.26
N PRO A 8 0.07 -3.27 -2.21
CA PRO A 8 -0.26 -3.71 -3.56
C PRO A 8 -0.63 -5.20 -3.57
N ILE A 9 -1.68 -5.55 -4.29
CA ILE A 9 -2.08 -6.94 -4.60
C ILE A 9 -2.02 -7.19 -6.10
N TYR A 10 -1.82 -8.44 -6.50
CA TYR A 10 -1.54 -8.80 -7.90
C TYR A 10 -2.37 -9.98 -8.41
N ASN A 11 -3.57 -10.20 -7.88
CA ASN A 11 -4.43 -11.35 -8.21
C ASN A 11 -3.72 -12.70 -7.97
N GLN A 12 -2.94 -12.78 -6.89
CA GLN A 12 -2.26 -13.98 -6.41
C GLN A 12 -2.78 -14.33 -5.01
N PRO A 13 -3.93 -15.00 -4.87
CA PRO A 13 -4.68 -15.04 -3.62
C PRO A 13 -3.88 -15.45 -2.37
N LEU A 14 -3.03 -16.48 -2.49
CA LEU A 14 -2.23 -16.97 -1.37
C LEU A 14 -1.09 -16.00 -1.00
N ALA A 15 -0.42 -15.42 -2.01
CA ALA A 15 0.67 -14.49 -1.78
C ALA A 15 0.16 -13.14 -1.29
N ASP A 16 -0.96 -12.68 -1.84
CA ASP A 16 -1.63 -11.43 -1.46
C ASP A 16 -2.14 -11.52 -0.01
N ASP A 17 -2.82 -12.62 0.38
CA ASP A 17 -3.27 -12.84 1.77
C ASP A 17 -2.08 -12.91 2.75
N LEU A 18 -1.01 -13.63 2.40
CA LEU A 18 0.19 -13.69 3.22
C LEU A 18 0.83 -12.30 3.41
N ALA A 19 0.95 -11.53 2.33
CA ALA A 19 1.51 -10.18 2.37
C ALA A 19 0.68 -9.25 3.26
N LEU A 20 -0.65 -9.26 3.11
CA LEU A 20 -1.55 -8.46 3.93
C LEU A 20 -1.40 -8.80 5.42
N ARG A 21 -1.42 -10.08 5.79
CA ARG A 21 -1.27 -10.52 7.18
C ARG A 21 0.07 -10.12 7.80
N ILE A 22 1.17 -10.24 7.04
CA ILE A 22 2.49 -9.82 7.52
C ILE A 22 2.49 -8.32 7.83
N ILE A 23 1.87 -7.52 6.97
CA ILE A 23 1.77 -6.06 7.17
C ILE A 23 0.85 -5.72 8.35
N GLU A 24 -0.25 -6.44 8.54
CA GLU A 24 -1.12 -6.28 9.72
C GLU A 24 -0.36 -6.53 11.03
N VAL A 25 0.46 -7.59 11.07
CA VAL A 25 1.30 -7.89 12.24
C VAL A 25 2.33 -6.78 12.48
N ALA A 26 2.92 -6.23 11.41
CA ALA A 26 3.90 -5.16 11.51
C ALA A 26 3.30 -3.80 11.94
N PHE A 27 2.03 -3.56 11.60
CA PHE A 27 1.32 -2.29 11.85
C PHE A 27 -0.02 -2.52 12.55
N PRO A 28 -0.04 -3.04 13.80
CA PRO A 28 -1.25 -3.51 14.46
C PRO A 28 -2.30 -2.42 14.75
N GLU A 29 -1.89 -1.15 14.77
CA GLU A 29 -2.79 0.00 14.98
C GLU A 29 -3.29 0.64 13.67
N HIS A 30 -2.93 0.08 12.52
CA HIS A 30 -3.28 0.61 11.21
C HIS A 30 -4.23 -0.33 10.46
N GLU A 31 -5.18 0.24 9.72
CA GLU A 31 -6.01 -0.52 8.78
C GLU A 31 -5.17 -0.88 7.54
N VAL A 32 -5.01 -2.17 7.27
CA VAL A 32 -4.29 -2.66 6.09
C VAL A 32 -5.27 -2.85 4.94
N VAL A 33 -4.98 -2.24 3.79
CA VAL A 33 -5.87 -2.23 2.63
C VAL A 33 -5.13 -2.69 1.38
N GLY A 34 -5.60 -3.77 0.76
CA GLY A 34 -5.09 -4.27 -0.52
C GLY A 34 -5.58 -3.42 -1.69
N ILE A 35 -4.66 -3.04 -2.59
CA ILE A 35 -4.94 -2.25 -3.79
C ILE A 35 -4.45 -2.99 -5.03
N ASP A 36 -5.33 -3.29 -5.98
CA ASP A 36 -4.94 -3.94 -7.24
C ASP A 36 -3.94 -3.07 -8.01
N CYS A 37 -2.71 -3.55 -8.13
CA CYS A 37 -1.62 -2.87 -8.80
C CYS A 37 -1.18 -3.58 -10.09
N ASN A 38 -2.00 -4.48 -10.65
CA ASN A 38 -1.72 -5.17 -11.91
C ASN A 38 -1.49 -4.21 -13.09
N ALA A 39 -2.16 -3.05 -13.10
CA ALA A 39 -1.93 -2.03 -14.11
C ALA A 39 -0.53 -1.39 -13.97
N LEU A 40 -0.07 -1.15 -12.74
CA LEU A 40 1.21 -0.51 -12.44
C LEU A 40 2.39 -1.44 -12.71
N ILE A 41 2.29 -2.71 -12.29
CA ILE A 41 3.38 -3.69 -12.45
C ILE A 41 3.68 -3.99 -13.92
N LYS A 42 2.68 -3.90 -14.80
CA LYS A 42 2.85 -3.99 -16.27
C LYS A 42 3.70 -2.86 -16.85
N GLN A 43 3.81 -1.74 -16.15
CA GLN A 43 4.69 -0.62 -16.50
C GLN A 43 5.91 -0.54 -15.58
N HIS A 44 6.27 -1.66 -14.94
CA HIS A 44 7.44 -1.79 -14.05
C HIS A 44 7.35 -0.93 -12.78
N GLY A 45 6.15 -0.51 -12.38
CA GLY A 45 5.90 0.26 -11.17
C GLY A 45 5.06 -0.50 -10.14
N SER A 46 4.93 0.06 -8.94
CA SER A 46 3.99 -0.40 -7.92
C SER A 46 3.39 0.81 -7.20
N LEU A 47 2.54 0.56 -6.20
CA LEU A 47 1.80 1.59 -5.49
C LEU A 47 2.70 2.69 -4.93
N HIS A 48 3.76 2.33 -4.22
CA HIS A 48 4.67 3.30 -3.63
C HIS A 48 5.32 4.22 -4.69
N CYS A 49 5.70 3.64 -5.83
CA CYS A 49 6.40 4.34 -6.91
C CYS A 49 5.60 5.50 -7.51
N VAL A 50 4.27 5.49 -7.38
CA VAL A 50 3.37 6.51 -7.93
C VAL A 50 2.76 7.40 -6.85
N THR A 51 3.26 7.31 -5.62
CA THR A 51 2.80 8.11 -4.49
C THR A 51 3.90 9.01 -3.97
N MET A 52 3.51 10.17 -3.43
CA MET A 52 4.40 11.02 -2.66
C MET A 52 3.66 11.51 -1.42
N GLN A 53 4.24 11.27 -0.25
CA GLN A 53 3.70 11.70 1.01
C GLN A 53 4.17 13.13 1.34
N PHE A 54 3.22 13.98 1.69
CA PHE A 54 3.47 15.28 2.29
C PHE A 54 3.05 15.24 3.75
N PRO A 55 3.98 15.48 4.70
CA PRO A 55 3.62 15.69 6.09
C PRO A 55 2.61 16.83 6.27
N LYS A 56 1.91 16.81 7.41
CA LYS A 56 0.99 17.89 7.75
C LYS A 56 1.74 19.22 7.78
N ASN A 57 1.14 20.27 7.20
CA ASN A 57 1.71 21.61 7.06
C ASN A 57 2.93 21.73 6.12
N THR A 58 3.19 20.75 5.25
CA THR A 58 4.26 20.89 4.23
C THR A 58 3.85 21.78 3.05
N LEU A 59 2.56 21.76 2.70
CA LEU A 59 2.03 22.61 1.64
C LEU A 59 1.36 23.83 2.27
N ASN A 60 1.72 25.03 1.81
CA ASN A 60 1.07 26.28 2.19
C ASN A 60 -0.14 26.50 1.28
N LEU A 61 -1.14 25.63 1.42
CA LEU A 61 -2.46 25.74 0.78
C LEU A 61 -3.43 26.48 1.69
#